data_AF-A0A7C7RXP2-F1
#
_entry.id   AF-A0A7C7RXP2-F1
#
_cell.length_a   1.000
_cell.length_b   1.000
_cell.length_c   1.000
_cell.angle_alpha   90.00
_cell.angle_beta   90.00
_cell.angle_gamma   90.00
#
_symmetry.space_group_name_H-M   'P 1'
#
loop_
_entity.id
_entity.type
_entity.pdbx_description
1 polymer ?
#
loop_
_entity_poly.entity_id
_entity_poly.type
_entity_poly.pdbx_seq_one_letter_code
_entity_poly.pdbx_strand_id
1 'polypeptide(L)'
;MPATSGNPLLLRVDNSLQALQEIARFWRTRLPDLRVIGITGSVGKSTSKELIAAVLEQRYSTLKNPGNLNNEIGLPLTVLKLSEGHQRAVLEMGFYVPGEIRFLCDIARPQVGVITNIGTVHAERAGSQEAIARGKAELVEALPPAPDGVAVLNYDNPWVRKMASKTQARVLFYGLDPAADLWADQIESLGLDGIRFRLHHRREVLYLRVPLIGRHSVHTALRAAAVGLSEGLNWQEIITGLRSGNVQLRLVAVQTESGALLLDDTYNASPQSMLAALNLLGEMDGRKVAVLGDMLELGPYEWRGHEMVGRRAAEIVDELITVGARGRLMAEAARRMGFSADKITELDDTDQAIDFLQQRLRNGDVALVKGSRGMQMERIVAALETAA
;
A
#
# COMPACT_ATOMS: atom_id res chain seq x y z
N MET A 1 -31.55 20.49 20.94
CA MET A 1 -30.98 21.48 19.99
C MET A 1 -32.14 22.07 19.19
N PRO A 2 -32.26 23.39 19.03
CA PRO A 2 -33.32 23.94 18.21
C PRO A 2 -33.07 23.56 16.76
N ALA A 3 -34.04 22.90 16.14
CA ALA A 3 -34.05 22.58 14.73
C ALA A 3 -34.05 23.91 13.94
N THR A 4 -32.98 24.16 13.19
CA THR A 4 -32.90 25.29 12.27
C THR A 4 -33.93 25.09 11.16
N SER A 5 -35.04 25.81 11.27
CA SER A 5 -36.16 25.89 10.33
C SER A 5 -35.79 26.72 9.08
N GLY A 6 -34.74 26.33 8.37
CA GLY A 6 -34.40 26.87 7.06
C GLY A 6 -34.78 25.87 5.97
N ASN A 7 -35.47 26.30 4.91
CA ASN A 7 -35.63 25.47 3.72
C ASN A 7 -34.23 25.02 3.25
N PRO A 8 -34.04 23.75 2.84
CA PRO A 8 -32.75 23.28 2.37
C PRO A 8 -32.29 24.15 1.19
N LEU A 9 -31.03 24.59 1.24
CA LEU A 9 -30.41 25.26 0.10
C LEU A 9 -30.22 24.23 -1.02
N LEU A 10 -30.95 24.40 -2.12
CA LEU A 10 -30.83 23.56 -3.31
C LEU A 10 -30.02 24.30 -4.37
N LEU A 11 -28.83 23.78 -4.69
CA LEU A 11 -28.00 24.27 -5.79
C LEU A 11 -28.26 23.41 -7.03
N ARG A 12 -28.93 23.96 -8.04
CA ARG A 12 -29.11 23.30 -9.33
C ARG A 12 -27.79 23.35 -10.11
N VAL A 13 -27.29 22.19 -10.50
CA VAL A 13 -26.06 22.01 -11.28
C VAL A 13 -26.31 21.02 -12.41
N ASP A 14 -25.54 21.13 -13.50
CA ASP A 14 -25.69 20.22 -14.65
C ASP A 14 -25.12 18.82 -14.35
N ASN A 15 -24.05 18.75 -13.55
CA ASN A 15 -23.41 17.50 -13.14
C ASN A 15 -22.95 17.58 -11.68
N SER A 16 -23.50 16.74 -10.82
CA SER A 16 -23.21 16.75 -9.38
C SER A 16 -21.78 16.34 -9.03
N LEU A 17 -21.16 15.47 -9.83
CA LEU A 17 -19.77 15.06 -9.63
C LEU A 17 -18.81 16.19 -9.97
N GLN A 18 -19.03 16.87 -11.11
CA GLN A 18 -18.22 18.03 -11.48
C GLN A 18 -18.38 19.17 -10.46
N ALA A 19 -19.62 19.44 -10.01
CA ALA A 19 -19.88 20.43 -8.97
C ALA A 19 -19.14 20.09 -7.66
N LEU A 20 -19.17 18.83 -7.21
CA LEU A 20 -18.41 18.38 -6.04
C LEU A 20 -16.91 18.67 -6.19
N GLN A 21 -16.34 18.36 -7.35
CA GLN A 21 -14.92 18.54 -7.64
C GLN A 21 -14.54 20.01 -7.72
N GLU A 22 -15.39 20.86 -8.30
CA GLU A 22 -15.20 22.31 -8.37
C GLU A 22 -15.27 22.96 -6.98
N ILE A 23 -16.25 22.56 -6.16
CA ILE A 23 -16.37 23.04 -4.78
C ILE A 23 -15.14 22.61 -3.97
N ALA A 24 -14.67 21.37 -4.11
CA ALA A 24 -13.44 20.90 -3.45
C ALA A 24 -12.20 21.68 -3.90
N ARG A 25 -12.06 21.95 -5.21
CA ARG A 25 -10.97 22.77 -5.75
C ARG A 25 -11.02 24.19 -5.18
N PHE A 26 -12.20 24.80 -5.15
CA PHE A 26 -12.39 26.13 -4.57
C PHE A 26 -12.02 26.14 -3.09
N TRP A 27 -12.55 25.19 -2.32
CA TRP A 27 -12.27 25.05 -0.89
C TRP A 27 -10.78 24.89 -0.61
N ARG A 28 -10.06 24.08 -1.40
CA ARG A 28 -8.60 23.94 -1.28
C ARG A 28 -7.87 25.29 -1.42
N THR A 29 -8.35 26.21 -2.27
CA THR A 29 -7.72 27.52 -2.44
C THR A 29 -7.93 28.46 -1.24
N ARG A 30 -8.93 28.19 -0.40
CA ARG A 30 -9.20 28.91 0.84
C ARG A 30 -8.28 28.52 1.99
N LEU A 31 -7.43 27.52 1.80
CA LEU A 31 -6.50 26.98 2.80
C LEU A 31 -5.04 27.17 2.36
N PRO A 32 -4.53 28.42 2.24
CA PRO A 32 -3.21 28.69 1.67
C PRO A 32 -2.06 28.11 2.52
N ASP A 33 -2.22 28.06 3.85
CA ASP A 33 -1.17 27.58 4.77
C ASP A 33 -1.11 26.04 4.90
N LEU A 34 -2.08 25.34 4.33
CA LEU A 34 -2.11 23.88 4.34
C LEU A 34 -1.05 23.32 3.39
N ARG A 35 -0.14 22.50 3.93
CA ARG A 35 0.74 21.66 3.10
C ARG A 35 0.13 20.28 2.87
N VAL A 36 0.13 19.87 1.62
CA VAL A 36 -0.50 18.64 1.14
C VAL A 36 0.57 17.68 0.63
N ILE A 37 0.52 16.46 1.15
CA ILE A 37 1.37 15.33 0.80
C ILE A 37 0.52 14.40 -0.08
N GLY A 38 0.79 14.38 -1.38
CA GLY A 38 0.20 13.43 -2.32
C GLY A 38 1.00 12.12 -2.32
N ILE A 39 0.32 10.97 -2.36
CA ILE A 39 0.96 9.66 -2.41
C ILE A 39 0.36 8.84 -3.55
N THR A 40 1.20 8.35 -4.47
CA THR A 40 0.78 7.35 -5.45
C THR A 40 1.84 6.28 -5.69
N GLY A 41 1.48 5.26 -6.45
CA GLY A 41 2.28 4.06 -6.67
C GLY A 41 1.42 2.83 -6.93
N SER A 42 2.03 1.72 -7.36
CA SER A 42 1.28 0.47 -7.56
C SER A 42 0.97 -0.18 -6.20
N VAL A 43 1.97 -0.35 -5.32
CA VAL A 43 1.81 -1.01 -4.01
C VAL A 43 2.29 -0.13 -2.85
N GLY A 44 1.68 -0.28 -1.67
CA GLY A 44 2.15 0.34 -0.43
C GLY A 44 1.67 1.78 -0.18
N LYS A 45 0.70 2.28 -0.96
CA LYS A 45 0.14 3.63 -0.81
C LYS A 45 -0.50 3.85 0.56
N SER A 46 -1.50 3.02 0.92
CA SER A 46 -2.26 3.24 2.15
C SER A 46 -1.41 3.08 3.40
N THR A 47 -0.55 2.05 3.47
CA THR A 47 0.36 1.88 4.60
C THR A 47 1.31 3.08 4.75
N SER A 48 1.76 3.66 3.62
CA SER A 48 2.52 4.91 3.67
C SER A 48 1.70 6.10 4.12
N LYS A 49 0.47 6.27 3.64
CA LYS A 49 -0.43 7.34 4.08
C LYS A 49 -0.64 7.29 5.59
N GLU A 50 -0.91 6.10 6.14
CA GLU A 50 -1.10 5.91 7.58
C GLU A 50 0.17 6.26 8.37
N LEU A 51 1.33 5.74 7.96
CA LEU A 51 2.58 5.95 8.69
C LEU A 51 3.14 7.37 8.52
N ILE A 52 3.00 7.99 7.34
CA ILE A 52 3.34 9.40 7.11
C ILE A 52 2.47 10.29 8.00
N ALA A 53 1.16 10.02 8.08
CA ALA A 53 0.29 10.79 8.96
C ALA A 53 0.70 10.63 10.43
N ALA A 54 0.97 9.41 10.90
CA ALA A 54 1.43 9.17 12.27
C ALA A 54 2.73 9.90 12.62
N VAL A 55 3.65 10.02 11.66
CA VAL A 55 4.86 10.84 11.78
C VAL A 55 4.54 12.33 11.84
N LEU A 56 3.72 12.86 10.92
CA LEU A 56 3.38 14.27 10.89
C LEU A 56 2.55 14.71 12.10
N GLU A 57 1.68 13.85 12.62
CA GLU A 57 0.84 14.06 13.82
C GLU A 57 1.66 14.29 15.10
N GLN A 58 2.96 13.95 15.11
CA GLN A 58 3.85 14.26 16.23
C GLN A 58 4.05 15.77 16.43
N ARG A 59 3.78 16.58 15.40
CA ARG A 59 3.96 18.03 15.44
C ARG A 59 2.78 18.81 14.86
N TYR A 60 2.14 18.27 13.83
CA TYR A 60 1.17 19.00 13.03
C TYR A 60 -0.23 18.42 13.16
N SER A 61 -1.23 19.29 13.24
CA SER A 61 -2.62 18.90 13.00
C SER A 61 -2.77 18.38 11.58
N THR A 62 -3.03 17.07 11.45
CA THR A 62 -2.93 16.34 10.18
C THR A 62 -4.22 15.62 9.85
N LEU A 63 -4.70 15.76 8.61
CA LEU A 63 -5.81 14.97 8.07
C LEU A 63 -5.29 13.96 7.04
N LYS A 64 -5.91 12.78 6.95
CA LYS A 64 -5.67 11.81 5.87
C LYS A 64 -6.98 11.32 5.27
N ASN A 65 -6.99 10.95 3.98
CA ASN A 65 -8.19 10.35 3.41
C ASN A 65 -8.49 8.98 4.05
N PRO A 66 -9.73 8.69 4.46
CA PRO A 66 -10.08 7.43 5.10
C PRO A 66 -10.14 6.29 4.07
N GLY A 67 -9.66 5.11 4.47
CA GLY A 67 -9.67 3.92 3.62
C GLY A 67 -9.03 4.17 2.26
N ASN A 68 -9.78 3.87 1.19
CA ASN A 68 -9.42 4.03 -0.21
C ASN A 68 -10.17 5.17 -0.92
N LEU A 69 -10.59 6.22 -0.19
CA LEU A 69 -11.19 7.42 -0.80
C LEU A 69 -10.12 8.25 -1.55
N ASN A 70 -9.59 7.69 -2.63
CA ASN A 70 -8.40 8.16 -3.33
C ASN A 70 -8.66 8.47 -4.81
N ASN A 71 -9.92 8.43 -5.26
CA ASN A 71 -10.32 8.62 -6.65
C ASN A 71 -11.06 9.96 -6.86
N GLU A 72 -11.68 10.13 -8.03
CA GLU A 72 -12.39 11.33 -8.49
C GLU A 72 -13.61 11.74 -7.66
N ILE A 73 -14.05 10.88 -6.74
CA ILE A 73 -15.13 11.15 -5.77
C ILE A 73 -14.55 11.25 -4.35
N GLY A 74 -13.77 10.25 -3.93
CA GLY A 74 -13.31 10.13 -2.55
C GLY A 74 -12.33 11.22 -2.13
N LEU A 75 -11.42 11.64 -3.03
CA LEU A 75 -10.47 12.70 -2.72
C LEU A 75 -11.16 14.06 -2.55
N PRO A 76 -12.07 14.51 -3.45
CA PRO A 76 -12.87 15.72 -3.23
C PRO A 76 -13.62 15.73 -1.89
N LEU A 77 -14.28 14.62 -1.54
CA LEU A 77 -14.98 14.50 -0.26
C LEU A 77 -14.05 14.63 0.95
N THR A 78 -12.81 14.16 0.82
CA THR A 78 -11.78 14.34 1.86
C THR A 78 -11.34 15.80 1.94
N VAL A 79 -11.10 16.45 0.80
CA VAL A 79 -10.69 17.86 0.74
C VAL A 79 -11.73 18.75 1.42
N LEU A 80 -13.02 18.49 1.22
CA LEU A 80 -14.10 19.25 1.87
C LEU A 80 -14.18 19.08 3.40
N LYS A 81 -13.49 18.09 3.98
CA LYS A 81 -13.37 17.94 5.45
C LYS A 81 -12.23 18.75 6.05
N LEU A 82 -11.35 19.30 5.22
CA LEU A 82 -10.27 20.17 5.69
C LEU A 82 -10.83 21.47 6.26
N SER A 83 -10.11 22.02 7.23
CA SER A 83 -10.41 23.28 7.89
C SER A 83 -9.11 24.04 8.14
N GLU A 84 -9.21 25.32 8.50
CA GLU A 84 -8.04 26.17 8.81
C GLU A 84 -7.21 25.64 10.00
N GLY A 85 -7.78 24.79 10.85
CA GLY A 85 -7.05 24.13 11.95
C GLY A 85 -6.13 22.99 11.50
N HIS A 86 -6.22 22.53 10.25
CA HIS A 86 -5.33 21.51 9.70
C HIS A 86 -4.10 22.17 9.09
N GLN A 87 -2.93 21.69 9.49
CA GLN A 87 -1.64 22.16 8.98
C GLN A 87 -1.09 21.24 7.90
N ARG A 88 -1.44 19.95 7.95
CA ARG A 88 -1.01 18.94 6.96
C ARG A 88 -2.19 18.12 6.45
N ALA A 89 -2.13 17.70 5.20
CA ALA A 89 -3.03 16.70 4.64
C ALA A 89 -2.26 15.62 3.90
N VAL A 90 -2.49 14.35 4.23
CA VAL A 90 -1.86 13.19 3.60
C VAL A 90 -2.89 12.49 2.73
N LEU A 91 -2.79 12.69 1.42
CA LEU A 91 -3.78 12.27 0.45
C LEU A 91 -3.22 11.16 -0.45
N GLU A 92 -3.71 9.94 -0.23
CA GLU A 92 -3.52 8.86 -1.19
C GLU A 92 -4.28 9.17 -2.49
N MET A 93 -3.62 8.96 -3.64
CA MET A 93 -4.16 9.19 -4.98
C MET A 93 -4.14 7.90 -5.81
N GLY A 94 -5.34 7.45 -6.17
CA GLY A 94 -5.63 6.29 -7.00
C GLY A 94 -5.30 6.54 -8.47
N PHE A 95 -5.08 5.45 -9.21
CA PHE A 95 -4.71 5.51 -10.63
C PHE A 95 -5.14 4.22 -11.31
N TYR A 96 -5.86 4.34 -12.42
CA TYR A 96 -6.12 3.31 -13.40
C TYR A 96 -5.55 3.69 -14.76
N VAL A 97 -5.70 4.95 -15.18
CA VAL A 97 -5.26 5.45 -16.50
C VAL A 97 -4.57 6.81 -16.42
N PRO A 98 -3.68 7.16 -17.38
CA PRO A 98 -3.07 8.48 -17.46
C PRO A 98 -4.11 9.62 -17.46
N GLY A 99 -3.78 10.72 -16.80
CA GLY A 99 -4.63 11.90 -16.60
C GLY A 99 -5.31 11.95 -15.23
N GLU A 100 -5.56 10.81 -14.59
CA GLU A 100 -6.27 10.76 -13.31
C GLU A 100 -5.46 11.37 -12.16
N ILE A 101 -4.15 11.10 -12.09
CA ILE A 101 -3.31 11.66 -11.01
C ILE A 101 -3.19 13.17 -11.20
N ARG A 102 -3.02 13.65 -12.43
CA ARG A 102 -3.04 15.08 -12.75
C ARG A 102 -4.35 15.73 -12.31
N PHE A 103 -5.48 15.10 -12.61
CA PHE A 103 -6.79 15.57 -12.18
C PHE A 103 -6.89 15.68 -10.65
N LEU A 104 -6.44 14.66 -9.91
CA LEU A 104 -6.42 14.68 -8.44
C LEU A 104 -5.48 15.75 -7.89
N CYS A 105 -4.34 15.99 -8.54
CA CYS A 105 -3.39 17.04 -8.17
C CYS A 105 -3.95 18.44 -8.40
N ASP A 106 -4.75 18.66 -9.43
CA ASP A 106 -5.42 19.95 -9.68
C ASP A 106 -6.39 20.33 -8.54
N ILE A 107 -7.04 19.33 -7.96
CA ILE A 107 -7.91 19.51 -6.78
C ILE A 107 -7.08 19.69 -5.51
N ALA A 108 -6.14 18.77 -5.24
CA ALA A 108 -5.42 18.69 -3.98
C ALA A 108 -4.28 19.72 -3.82
N ARG A 109 -3.67 20.14 -4.93
CA ARG A 109 -2.49 21.02 -5.00
C ARG A 109 -1.37 20.59 -4.03
N PRO A 110 -0.75 19.41 -4.26
CA PRO A 110 0.30 18.88 -3.39
C PRO A 110 1.59 19.70 -3.45
N GLN A 111 2.25 19.83 -2.30
CA GLN A 111 3.60 20.38 -2.17
C GLN A 111 4.64 19.27 -1.99
N VAL A 112 4.24 18.12 -1.44
CA VAL A 112 5.09 16.94 -1.34
C VAL A 112 4.45 15.81 -2.15
N GLY A 113 5.22 15.19 -3.04
CA GLY A 113 4.78 14.04 -3.82
C GLY A 113 5.60 12.80 -3.48
N VAL A 114 4.94 11.73 -3.03
CA VAL A 114 5.59 10.45 -2.70
C VAL A 114 5.22 9.41 -3.75
N ILE A 115 6.23 8.86 -4.43
CA ILE A 115 6.04 7.76 -5.38
C ILE A 115 6.59 6.47 -4.78
N THR A 116 5.70 5.50 -4.53
CA THR A 116 6.07 4.27 -3.81
C THR A 116 6.84 3.27 -4.67
N ASN A 117 6.25 2.84 -5.79
CA ASN A 117 6.83 1.97 -6.80
C ASN A 117 5.97 1.98 -8.07
N ILE A 118 6.56 1.50 -9.17
CA ILE A 118 5.84 1.09 -10.38
C ILE A 118 5.91 -0.42 -10.49
N GLY A 119 4.73 -1.05 -10.50
CA GLY A 119 4.53 -2.48 -10.72
C GLY A 119 3.59 -2.75 -11.90
N THR A 120 3.07 -3.97 -11.99
CA THR A 120 2.18 -4.42 -13.07
C THR A 120 0.69 -4.22 -12.80
N VAL A 121 0.29 -3.88 -11.57
CA VAL A 121 -1.12 -3.67 -11.22
C VAL A 121 -1.71 -2.50 -12.02
N HIS A 122 -2.92 -2.69 -12.53
CA HIS A 122 -3.64 -1.81 -13.45
C HIS A 122 -3.10 -1.81 -14.88
N ALA A 123 -2.18 -2.70 -15.24
CA ALA A 123 -1.68 -2.78 -16.61
C ALA A 123 -2.76 -3.17 -17.61
N GLU A 124 -3.79 -3.91 -17.19
CA GLU A 124 -4.96 -4.22 -18.03
C GLU A 124 -5.66 -2.95 -18.53
N ARG A 125 -5.82 -1.94 -17.66
CA ARG A 125 -6.49 -0.68 -18.00
C ARG A 125 -5.51 0.37 -18.56
N ALA A 126 -4.33 0.48 -17.95
CA ALA A 126 -3.31 1.44 -18.37
C ALA A 126 -2.62 1.06 -19.68
N GLY A 127 -2.67 -0.22 -20.07
CA GLY A 127 -2.05 -0.79 -21.26
C GLY A 127 -0.63 -1.33 -21.04
N SER A 128 0.21 -0.65 -20.24
CA SER A 128 1.59 -1.11 -19.98
C SER A 128 2.20 -0.53 -18.69
N GLN A 129 3.34 -1.08 -18.25
CA GLN A 129 4.11 -0.50 -17.14
C GLN A 129 4.62 0.91 -17.44
N GLU A 130 5.00 1.19 -18.69
CA GLU A 130 5.39 2.53 -19.16
C GLU A 130 4.24 3.52 -18.99
N ALA A 131 3.02 3.11 -19.33
CA ALA A 131 1.83 3.93 -19.17
C ALA A 131 1.52 4.18 -17.69
N ILE A 132 1.68 3.16 -16.83
CA ILE A 132 1.56 3.30 -15.37
C ILE A 132 2.62 4.29 -14.85
N ALA A 133 3.88 4.16 -15.27
CA ALA A 133 4.96 5.05 -14.86
C ALA A 133 4.69 6.50 -15.29
N ARG A 134 4.27 6.70 -16.55
CA ARG A 134 3.90 8.02 -17.08
C ARG A 134 2.76 8.64 -16.28
N GLY A 135 1.69 7.89 -16.05
CA GLY A 135 0.52 8.40 -15.34
C GLY A 135 0.80 8.71 -13.87
N LYS A 136 1.58 7.88 -13.17
CA LYS A 136 1.97 8.14 -11.78
C LYS A 136 2.98 9.28 -11.64
N ALA A 137 3.79 9.53 -12.66
CA ALA A 137 4.70 10.67 -12.68
C ALA A 137 3.98 12.03 -12.72
N GLU A 138 2.70 12.08 -13.09
CA GLU A 138 1.90 13.30 -13.07
C GLU A 138 1.89 13.97 -11.68
N LEU A 139 2.03 13.19 -10.61
CA LEU A 139 2.13 13.74 -9.26
C LEU A 139 3.39 14.61 -9.10
N VAL A 140 4.55 14.15 -9.56
CA VAL A 140 5.81 14.90 -9.41
C VAL A 140 5.91 16.04 -10.42
N GLU A 141 5.27 15.90 -11.58
CA GLU A 141 5.13 16.94 -12.60
C GLU A 141 4.26 18.11 -12.09
N ALA A 142 3.28 17.83 -11.21
CA ALA A 142 2.38 18.83 -10.64
C ALA A 142 2.92 19.56 -9.41
N LEU A 143 4.07 19.14 -8.86
CA LEU A 143 4.65 19.79 -7.68
C LEU A 143 5.20 21.18 -8.02
N PRO A 144 5.14 22.14 -7.07
CA PRO A 144 5.82 23.41 -7.24
C PRO A 144 7.35 23.22 -7.33
N PRO A 145 8.08 24.18 -7.91
CA PRO A 145 9.53 24.13 -7.93
C PRO A 145 10.13 24.20 -6.51
N ALA A 146 11.39 23.82 -6.37
CA ALA A 146 12.13 24.04 -5.14
C ALA A 146 12.23 25.55 -4.81
N PRO A 147 12.21 25.94 -3.52
CA PRO A 147 12.24 25.09 -2.33
C PRO A 147 10.86 24.58 -1.87
N ASP A 148 9.76 25.04 -2.49
CA ASP A 148 8.41 24.81 -2.00
C ASP A 148 7.93 23.37 -2.23
N GLY A 149 8.36 22.76 -3.34
CA GLY A 149 8.02 21.38 -3.69
C GLY A 149 9.09 20.37 -3.30
N VAL A 150 8.63 19.17 -2.89
CA VAL A 150 9.51 18.02 -2.60
C VAL A 150 8.98 16.74 -3.25
N ALA A 151 9.82 16.08 -4.03
CA ALA A 151 9.54 14.75 -4.61
C ALA A 151 10.30 13.67 -3.83
N VAL A 152 9.58 12.80 -3.13
CA VAL A 152 10.12 11.65 -2.40
C VAL A 152 10.03 10.42 -3.29
N LEU A 153 11.18 9.95 -3.77
CA LEU A 153 11.26 8.97 -4.86
C LEU A 153 11.98 7.69 -4.42
N ASN A 154 11.38 6.54 -4.76
CA ASN A 154 12.02 5.24 -4.56
C ASN A 154 13.20 5.05 -5.51
N TYR A 155 14.41 5.08 -4.97
CA TYR A 155 15.64 4.85 -5.73
C TYR A 155 15.71 3.42 -6.26
N ASP A 156 15.24 2.43 -5.51
CA ASP A 156 15.35 1.01 -5.87
C ASP A 156 14.44 0.62 -7.06
N ASN A 157 13.45 1.45 -7.40
CA ASN A 157 12.58 1.22 -8.54
C ASN A 157 13.05 2.05 -9.76
N PRO A 158 13.57 1.44 -10.84
CA PRO A 158 14.14 2.17 -11.98
C PRO A 158 13.16 3.12 -12.68
N TRP A 159 11.86 2.79 -12.70
CA TRP A 159 10.85 3.67 -13.27
C TRP A 159 10.64 4.92 -12.42
N VAL A 160 10.62 4.77 -11.10
CA VAL A 160 10.49 5.90 -10.16
C VAL A 160 11.76 6.75 -10.14
N ARG A 161 12.95 6.13 -10.18
CA ARG A 161 14.23 6.85 -10.24
C ARG A 161 14.28 7.83 -11.42
N LYS A 162 13.78 7.41 -12.59
CA LYS A 162 13.70 8.25 -13.80
C LYS A 162 12.75 9.44 -13.66
N MET A 163 11.86 9.47 -12.67
CA MET A 163 10.92 10.58 -12.46
C MET A 163 11.61 11.84 -11.91
N ALA A 164 12.83 11.74 -11.39
CA ALA A 164 13.58 12.91 -10.92
C ALA A 164 13.80 13.95 -12.02
N SER A 165 13.93 13.54 -13.29
CA SER A 165 14.07 14.47 -14.42
C SER A 165 12.75 15.11 -14.87
N LYS A 166 11.63 14.80 -14.21
CA LYS A 166 10.28 15.28 -14.57
C LYS A 166 9.74 16.36 -13.64
N THR A 167 10.55 16.82 -12.68
CA THR A 167 10.13 17.82 -11.70
C THR A 167 11.20 18.87 -11.50
N GLN A 168 10.77 20.07 -11.11
CA GLN A 168 11.65 21.14 -10.62
C GLN A 168 11.63 21.22 -9.09
N ALA A 169 10.86 20.35 -8.43
CA ALA A 169 10.86 20.19 -6.98
C ALA A 169 12.20 19.64 -6.47
N ARG A 170 12.47 19.84 -5.19
CA ARG A 170 13.62 19.20 -4.54
C ARG A 170 13.38 17.69 -4.51
N VAL A 171 14.31 16.91 -5.06
CA VAL A 171 14.24 15.44 -5.02
C VAL A 171 14.90 14.94 -3.73
N LEU A 172 14.25 13.98 -3.07
CA LEU A 172 14.78 13.19 -1.96
C LEU A 172 14.60 11.71 -2.32
N PHE A 173 15.69 11.03 -2.60
CA PHE A 173 15.69 9.60 -2.88
C PHE A 173 15.71 8.78 -1.60
N TYR A 174 14.84 7.77 -1.54
CA TYR A 174 14.86 6.76 -0.50
C TYR A 174 15.02 5.37 -1.09
N GLY A 175 15.58 4.43 -0.35
CA GLY A 175 15.73 3.05 -0.82
C GLY A 175 16.54 2.16 0.11
N LEU A 176 16.88 0.97 -0.33
CA LEU A 176 17.85 0.10 0.32
C LEU A 176 19.25 0.25 -0.30
N ASP A 177 19.32 0.85 -1.49
CA ASP A 177 20.57 1.19 -2.15
C ASP A 177 21.27 2.37 -1.43
N PRO A 178 22.58 2.25 -1.09
CA PRO A 178 23.34 3.31 -0.44
C PRO A 178 23.54 4.56 -1.28
N ALA A 179 23.20 4.54 -2.58
CA ALA A 179 23.18 5.72 -3.43
C ALA A 179 21.93 6.61 -3.22
N ALA A 180 20.94 6.18 -2.43
CA ALA A 180 19.81 7.02 -2.04
C ALA A 180 20.19 8.00 -0.90
N ASP A 181 19.50 9.14 -0.81
CA ASP A 181 19.74 10.13 0.25
C ASP A 181 19.39 9.60 1.64
N LEU A 182 18.35 8.78 1.71
CA LEU A 182 17.83 8.13 2.91
C LEU A 182 17.70 6.62 2.66
N TRP A 183 18.56 5.81 3.26
CA TRP A 183 18.60 4.38 2.98
C TRP A 183 18.71 3.51 4.22
N ALA A 184 18.53 2.20 4.05
CA ALA A 184 18.63 1.24 5.15
C ALA A 184 19.35 -0.05 4.78
N ASP A 185 20.07 -0.60 5.75
CA ASP A 185 20.69 -1.91 5.69
C ASP A 185 20.53 -2.67 7.02
N GLN A 186 21.21 -3.81 7.16
CA GLN A 186 21.13 -4.69 8.34
C GLN A 186 19.68 -5.01 8.73
N ILE A 187 18.87 -5.32 7.72
CA ILE A 187 17.44 -5.57 7.87
C ILE A 187 17.21 -6.97 8.42
N GLU A 188 16.52 -7.04 9.54
CA GLU A 188 16.20 -8.26 10.26
C GLU A 188 14.72 -8.26 10.64
N SER A 189 14.02 -9.28 10.16
CA SER A 189 12.64 -9.54 10.53
C SER A 189 12.58 -10.07 11.96
N LEU A 190 11.63 -9.58 12.75
CA LEU A 190 11.32 -10.08 14.08
C LEU A 190 9.95 -10.80 14.06
N GLY A 191 9.56 -11.34 12.89
CA GLY A 191 8.24 -11.94 12.70
C GLY A 191 7.12 -10.94 12.93
N LEU A 192 6.21 -11.25 13.85
CA LEU A 192 5.09 -10.38 14.22
C LEU A 192 5.51 -9.22 15.13
N ASP A 193 6.68 -9.28 15.78
CA ASP A 193 7.18 -8.23 16.67
C ASP A 193 7.77 -7.02 15.91
N GLY A 194 7.70 -7.05 14.59
CA GLY A 194 8.10 -5.98 13.69
C GLY A 194 9.42 -6.24 12.98
N ILE A 195 10.18 -5.16 12.76
CA ILE A 195 11.40 -5.20 11.97
C ILE A 195 12.47 -4.30 12.57
N ARG A 196 13.71 -4.78 12.54
CA ARG A 196 14.90 -4.03 12.94
C ARG A 196 15.74 -3.73 11.70
N PHE A 197 16.26 -2.52 11.62
CA PHE A 197 17.18 -2.12 10.56
C PHE A 197 18.02 -0.92 10.98
N ARG A 198 19.10 -0.68 10.24
CA ARG A 198 19.94 0.50 10.39
C ARG A 198 19.60 1.48 9.27
N LEU A 199 19.25 2.70 9.65
CA LEU A 199 18.89 3.80 8.76
C LEU A 199 20.06 4.76 8.63
N HIS A 200 20.29 5.26 7.42
CA HIS A 200 21.35 6.19 7.08
C HIS A 200 20.76 7.43 6.40
N HIS A 201 21.16 8.60 6.87
CA HIS A 201 20.82 9.87 6.24
C HIS A 201 21.98 10.84 6.43
N ARG A 202 22.61 11.26 5.32
CA ARG A 202 23.81 12.10 5.35
C ARG A 202 24.91 11.45 6.22
N ARG A 203 25.25 12.03 7.37
CA ARG A 203 26.25 11.52 8.33
C ARG A 203 25.62 10.82 9.53
N GLU A 204 24.29 10.78 9.61
CA GLU A 204 23.56 10.20 10.73
C GLU A 204 23.28 8.73 10.44
N VAL A 205 23.48 7.89 11.45
CA VAL A 205 23.21 6.46 11.43
C VAL A 205 22.36 6.13 12.65
N LEU A 206 21.19 5.54 12.42
CA LEU A 206 20.19 5.26 13.46
C LEU A 206 19.80 3.78 13.42
N TYR A 207 19.76 3.14 14.58
CA TYR A 207 19.25 1.78 14.72
C TYR A 207 17.78 1.83 15.10
N LEU A 208 16.92 1.37 14.19
CA LEU A 208 15.47 1.44 14.35
C LEU A 208 14.89 0.05 14.56
N ARG A 209 13.91 0.00 15.45
CA ARG A 209 12.94 -1.08 15.57
C ARG A 209 11.56 -0.45 15.41
N VAL A 210 10.80 -0.92 14.44
CA VAL A 210 9.45 -0.45 14.15
C VAL A 210 8.48 -1.63 14.15
N PRO A 211 7.24 -1.46 14.65
CA PRO A 211 6.24 -2.53 14.73
C PRO A 211 5.57 -2.75 13.36
N LEU A 212 6.38 -2.90 12.31
CA LEU A 212 5.91 -3.17 10.95
C LEU A 212 6.43 -4.53 10.51
N ILE A 213 5.54 -5.32 9.91
CA ILE A 213 5.82 -6.71 9.57
C ILE A 213 6.41 -6.79 8.15
N GLY A 214 7.41 -7.65 7.98
CA GLY A 214 8.02 -7.98 6.69
C GLY A 214 9.01 -6.95 6.15
N ARG A 215 10.01 -7.44 5.40
CA ARG A 215 11.12 -6.61 4.86
C ARG A 215 10.68 -5.41 4.02
N HIS A 216 9.60 -5.55 3.26
CA HIS A 216 9.05 -4.48 2.42
C HIS A 216 8.55 -3.27 3.23
N SER A 217 8.29 -3.45 4.53
CA SER A 217 7.89 -2.37 5.43
C SER A 217 9.00 -1.36 5.69
N VAL A 218 10.27 -1.71 5.47
CA VAL A 218 11.39 -0.74 5.55
C VAL A 218 11.19 0.39 4.54
N HIS A 219 10.77 0.12 3.30
CA HIS A 219 10.43 1.17 2.34
C HIS A 219 9.29 2.07 2.84
N THR A 220 8.33 1.53 3.60
CA THR A 220 7.26 2.32 4.21
C THR A 220 7.81 3.26 5.27
N ALA A 221 8.66 2.76 6.17
CA ALA A 221 9.31 3.56 7.20
C ALA A 221 10.21 4.65 6.59
N LEU A 222 10.99 4.33 5.54
CA LEU A 222 11.83 5.28 4.83
C LEU A 222 10.99 6.39 4.15
N ARG A 223 9.85 6.05 3.53
CA ARG A 223 8.92 7.06 2.99
C ARG A 223 8.42 8.02 4.06
N ALA A 224 8.00 7.48 5.21
CA ALA A 224 7.50 8.28 6.32
C ALA A 224 8.59 9.17 6.93
N ALA A 225 9.79 8.63 7.12
CA ALA A 225 10.95 9.40 7.57
C ALA A 225 11.36 10.49 6.57
N ALA A 226 11.37 10.20 5.26
CA ALA A 226 11.67 11.18 4.22
C ALA A 226 10.69 12.36 4.24
N VAL A 227 9.38 12.09 4.39
CA VAL A 227 8.37 13.15 4.51
C VAL A 227 8.53 13.92 5.82
N GLY A 228 8.78 13.23 6.94
CA GLY A 228 9.05 13.89 8.23
C GLY A 228 10.23 14.86 8.14
N LEU A 229 11.35 14.41 7.57
CA LEU A 229 12.54 15.24 7.34
C LEU A 229 12.25 16.42 6.39
N SER A 230 11.51 16.20 5.31
CA SER A 230 11.17 17.28 4.37
C SER A 230 10.25 18.34 4.98
N GLU A 231 9.43 17.93 5.95
CA GLU A 231 8.54 18.80 6.72
C GLU A 231 9.17 19.34 8.00
N GLY A 232 10.47 19.08 8.22
CA GLY A 232 11.26 19.69 9.29
C GLY A 232 11.15 19.01 10.65
N LEU A 233 10.58 17.81 10.74
CA LEU A 233 10.60 17.01 11.96
C LEU A 233 12.01 16.55 12.27
N ASN A 234 12.33 16.46 13.57
CA ASN A 234 13.57 15.88 14.04
C ASN A 234 13.44 14.35 14.17
N TRP A 235 14.56 13.66 14.35
CA TRP A 235 14.57 12.19 14.47
C TRP A 235 13.77 11.65 15.64
N GLN A 236 13.71 12.36 16.76
CA GLN A 236 12.93 11.90 17.91
C GLN A 236 11.43 11.87 17.59
N GLU A 237 10.91 12.91 16.94
CA GLU A 237 9.53 12.94 16.47
C GLU A 237 9.29 11.85 15.42
N ILE A 238 10.17 11.74 14.42
CA ILE A 238 10.04 10.72 13.36
C ILE A 238 10.01 9.31 13.96
N ILE A 239 10.93 8.98 14.85
CA ILE A 239 11.01 7.66 15.49
C ILE A 239 9.77 7.39 16.34
N THR A 240 9.28 8.41 17.06
CA THR A 240 8.06 8.28 17.86
C THR A 240 6.86 7.97 16.98
N GLY A 241 6.68 8.71 15.88
CA GLY A 241 5.60 8.47 14.92
C GLY A 241 5.70 7.12 14.18
N LEU A 242 6.92 6.69 13.85
CA LEU A 242 7.17 5.36 13.27
C LEU A 242 6.80 4.22 14.22
N ARG A 243 6.92 4.44 15.54
CA ARG A 243 6.57 3.46 16.59
C ARG A 243 5.13 3.54 17.04
N SER A 244 4.50 4.72 16.99
CA SER A 244 3.11 4.94 17.38
C SER A 244 2.11 4.43 16.35
N GLY A 245 2.59 3.99 15.19
CA GLY A 245 1.78 3.37 14.17
C GLY A 245 1.17 2.07 14.67
N ASN A 246 0.05 2.15 15.39
CA ASN A 246 -1.02 1.14 15.40
C ASN A 246 -1.69 1.12 14.02
N VAL A 247 -0.87 1.14 12.96
CA VAL A 247 -1.34 0.99 11.59
C VAL A 247 -1.91 -0.41 11.61
N GLN A 248 -3.23 -0.55 11.47
CA GLN A 248 -3.84 -1.80 11.04
C GLN A 248 -3.07 -2.20 9.77
N LEU A 249 -2.07 -3.04 9.98
CA LEU A 249 -1.25 -3.56 8.91
C LEU A 249 -2.24 -4.33 8.05
N ARG A 250 -2.15 -4.14 6.74
CA ARG A 250 -2.97 -4.89 5.78
C ARG A 250 -2.85 -6.40 5.96
N LEU A 251 -1.81 -6.84 6.69
CA LEU A 251 -1.65 -8.16 7.20
C LEU A 251 -2.12 -8.21 8.67
N VAL A 252 -3.23 -8.88 8.92
CA VAL A 252 -3.75 -9.15 10.27
C VAL A 252 -3.45 -10.59 10.65
N ALA A 253 -2.92 -10.81 11.85
CA ALA A 253 -2.69 -12.14 12.38
C ALA A 253 -3.87 -12.53 13.30
N VAL A 254 -4.61 -13.57 12.94
CA VAL A 254 -5.76 -14.08 13.71
C VAL A 254 -5.57 -15.56 14.02
N GLN A 255 -6.16 -16.04 15.12
CA GLN A 255 -6.15 -17.46 15.45
C GLN A 255 -7.43 -18.15 14.97
N THR A 256 -7.30 -19.39 14.53
CA THR A 256 -8.43 -20.27 14.23
C THR A 256 -8.85 -21.08 15.45
N GLU A 257 -10.05 -21.67 15.38
CA GLU A 257 -10.51 -22.62 16.41
C GLU A 257 -9.60 -23.84 16.53
N SER A 258 -8.92 -24.22 15.45
CA SER A 258 -7.94 -25.31 15.44
C SER A 258 -6.59 -24.93 16.06
N GLY A 259 -6.39 -23.67 16.45
CA GLY A 259 -5.14 -23.13 16.99
C GLY A 259 -4.09 -22.79 15.93
N ALA A 260 -4.48 -22.77 14.65
CA ALA A 260 -3.61 -22.29 13.56
C ALA A 260 -3.53 -20.77 13.58
N LEU A 261 -2.43 -20.22 13.08
CA LEU A 261 -2.27 -18.79 12.87
C LEU A 261 -2.59 -18.42 11.43
N LEU A 262 -3.63 -17.62 11.23
CA LEU A 262 -3.97 -17.05 9.92
C LEU A 262 -3.32 -15.68 9.75
N LEU A 263 -2.67 -15.49 8.61
CA LEU A 263 -2.20 -14.19 8.13
C LEU A 263 -3.16 -13.71 7.04
N ASP A 264 -4.06 -12.81 7.41
CA ASP A 264 -5.00 -12.16 6.50
C ASP A 264 -4.31 -11.03 5.73
N ASP A 265 -4.00 -11.25 4.45
CA ASP A 265 -3.54 -10.21 3.51
C ASP A 265 -4.46 -10.15 2.27
N THR A 266 -5.77 -10.25 2.51
CA THR A 266 -6.83 -10.45 1.50
C THR A 266 -7.28 -9.18 0.77
N TYR A 267 -6.79 -8.00 1.16
CA TYR A 267 -7.24 -6.73 0.59
C TYR A 267 -7.05 -6.63 -0.92
N ASN A 268 -5.85 -6.95 -1.41
CA ASN A 268 -5.54 -7.01 -2.84
C ASN A 268 -4.23 -7.77 -3.12
N ALA A 269 -4.05 -8.23 -4.35
CA ALA A 269 -2.88 -8.98 -4.77
C ALA A 269 -2.18 -8.36 -5.99
N SER A 270 -0.87 -8.52 -5.99
CA SER A 270 0.03 -8.21 -7.08
C SER A 270 1.21 -9.19 -6.98
N PRO A 271 1.96 -9.44 -8.06
CA PRO A 271 3.06 -10.38 -7.98
C PRO A 271 4.08 -9.99 -6.90
N GLN A 272 4.40 -8.70 -6.79
CA GLN A 272 5.34 -8.20 -5.77
C GLN A 272 4.80 -8.34 -4.34
N SER A 273 3.51 -8.06 -4.10
CA SER A 273 2.93 -8.22 -2.76
C SER A 273 2.74 -9.68 -2.36
N MET A 274 2.41 -10.56 -3.32
CA MET A 274 2.36 -12.01 -3.10
C MET A 274 3.73 -12.56 -2.70
N LEU A 275 4.79 -12.20 -3.43
CA LEU A 275 6.16 -12.61 -3.07
C LEU A 275 6.57 -12.12 -1.68
N ALA A 276 6.21 -10.87 -1.33
CA ALA A 276 6.51 -10.32 -0.02
C ALA A 276 5.78 -11.05 1.12
N ALA A 277 4.52 -11.42 0.91
CA ALA A 277 3.73 -12.18 1.87
C ALA A 277 4.23 -13.63 2.01
N LEU A 278 4.60 -14.28 0.91
CA LEU A 278 5.24 -15.60 0.94
C LEU A 278 6.58 -15.56 1.68
N ASN A 279 7.40 -14.54 1.45
CA ASN A 279 8.67 -14.40 2.17
C ASN A 279 8.47 -14.26 3.68
N LEU A 280 7.45 -13.52 4.11
CA LEU A 280 7.07 -13.44 5.53
C LEU A 280 6.67 -14.82 6.06
N LEU A 281 5.77 -15.53 5.36
CA LEU A 281 5.37 -16.88 5.74
C LEU A 281 6.58 -17.84 5.86
N GLY A 282 7.57 -17.70 4.99
CA GLY A 282 8.80 -18.47 5.02
C GLY A 282 9.67 -18.25 6.26
N GLU A 283 9.58 -17.07 6.89
CA GLU A 283 10.28 -16.71 8.13
C GLU A 283 9.56 -17.21 9.39
N MET A 284 8.34 -17.75 9.27
CA MET A 284 7.56 -18.22 10.42
C MET A 284 7.87 -19.67 10.78
N ASP A 285 7.72 -19.99 12.06
CA ASP A 285 7.82 -21.34 12.58
C ASP A 285 6.52 -22.12 12.34
N GLY A 286 6.63 -23.44 12.23
CA GLY A 286 5.49 -24.33 11.99
C GLY A 286 5.28 -24.69 10.52
N ARG A 287 4.15 -25.35 10.23
CA ARG A 287 3.80 -25.80 8.89
C ARG A 287 3.19 -24.67 8.08
N LYS A 288 3.77 -24.38 6.92
CA LYS A 288 3.45 -23.20 6.10
C LYS A 288 2.42 -23.55 5.05
N VAL A 289 1.23 -22.96 5.16
CA VAL A 289 0.13 -23.15 4.21
C VAL A 289 -0.09 -21.82 3.48
N ALA A 290 -0.10 -21.83 2.14
CA ALA A 290 -0.45 -20.65 1.36
C ALA A 290 -1.77 -20.85 0.62
N VAL A 291 -2.73 -19.97 0.86
CA VAL A 291 -4.04 -19.91 0.22
C VAL A 291 -4.06 -18.69 -0.71
N LEU A 292 -3.80 -18.91 -1.99
CA LEU A 292 -3.53 -17.86 -2.97
C LEU A 292 -4.62 -17.79 -4.03
N GLY A 293 -5.34 -16.68 -4.08
CA GLY A 293 -6.35 -16.39 -5.10
C GLY A 293 -5.80 -15.65 -6.31
N ASP A 294 -6.61 -15.57 -7.37
CA ASP A 294 -6.27 -14.87 -8.61
C ASP A 294 -5.70 -13.46 -8.39
N MET A 295 -4.66 -13.13 -9.15
CA MET A 295 -4.16 -11.76 -9.34
C MET A 295 -4.82 -11.13 -10.56
N LEU A 296 -5.75 -10.19 -10.32
CA LEU A 296 -6.53 -9.52 -11.35
C LEU A 296 -5.83 -8.24 -11.84
N GLU A 297 -6.31 -7.66 -12.95
CA GLU A 297 -5.83 -6.39 -13.52
C GLU A 297 -4.36 -6.37 -13.97
N LEU A 298 -3.77 -7.54 -14.23
CA LEU A 298 -2.39 -7.67 -14.70
C LEU A 298 -2.24 -7.55 -16.22
N GLY A 299 -3.34 -7.68 -16.97
CA GLY A 299 -3.36 -7.62 -18.43
C GLY A 299 -2.30 -8.54 -19.07
N PRO A 300 -1.38 -8.03 -19.89
CA PRO A 300 -0.37 -8.86 -20.57
C PRO A 300 0.62 -9.53 -19.62
N TYR A 301 0.69 -9.13 -18.35
CA TYR A 301 1.60 -9.68 -17.35
C TYR A 301 0.98 -10.79 -16.51
N GLU A 302 -0.26 -11.20 -16.79
CA GLU A 302 -1.01 -12.16 -15.98
C GLU A 302 -0.29 -13.51 -15.84
N TRP A 303 0.05 -14.14 -16.96
CA TRP A 303 0.70 -15.44 -16.97
C TRP A 303 2.02 -15.42 -16.20
N ARG A 304 2.91 -14.47 -16.53
CA ARG A 304 4.22 -14.33 -15.88
C ARG A 304 4.09 -13.99 -14.39
N GLY A 305 3.08 -13.20 -14.03
CA GLY A 305 2.79 -12.84 -12.65
C GLY A 305 2.46 -14.06 -11.81
N HIS A 306 1.49 -14.85 -12.24
CA HIS A 306 1.08 -16.08 -11.54
C HIS A 306 2.20 -17.13 -11.52
N GLU A 307 2.92 -17.28 -12.64
CA GLU A 307 4.06 -18.19 -12.70
C GLU A 307 5.12 -17.85 -11.65
N MET A 308 5.49 -16.57 -11.55
CA MET A 308 6.51 -16.12 -10.59
C MET A 308 6.08 -16.40 -9.14
N VAL A 309 4.80 -16.20 -8.81
CA VAL A 309 4.27 -16.48 -7.47
C VAL A 309 4.25 -17.98 -7.18
N GLY A 310 3.79 -18.80 -8.12
CA GLY A 310 3.78 -20.26 -7.97
C GLY A 310 5.17 -20.86 -7.77
N ARG A 311 6.17 -20.37 -8.51
CA ARG A 311 7.58 -20.77 -8.31
C ARG A 311 8.07 -20.44 -6.90
N ARG A 312 7.77 -19.24 -6.42
CA ARG A 312 8.20 -18.83 -5.07
C ARG A 312 7.47 -19.60 -3.98
N ALA A 313 6.19 -19.90 -4.16
CA ALA A 313 5.42 -20.70 -3.21
C ALA A 313 6.06 -22.09 -3.05
N ALA A 314 6.44 -22.75 -4.14
CA ALA A 314 7.09 -24.06 -4.13
C ALA A 314 8.42 -24.12 -3.34
N GLU A 315 9.11 -22.98 -3.17
CA GLU A 315 10.35 -22.89 -2.40
C GLU A 315 10.12 -22.72 -0.89
N ILE A 316 8.92 -22.31 -0.49
CA ILE A 316 8.64 -21.82 0.86
C ILE A 316 7.65 -22.69 1.63
N VAL A 317 6.59 -23.14 0.96
CA VAL A 317 5.38 -23.64 1.62
C VAL A 317 5.41 -25.16 1.71
N ASP A 318 4.73 -25.69 2.72
CA ASP A 318 4.49 -27.12 2.88
C ASP A 318 3.19 -27.56 2.18
N GLU A 319 2.25 -26.63 1.97
CA GLU A 319 1.01 -26.85 1.23
C GLU A 319 0.60 -25.58 0.47
N LEU A 320 0.25 -25.73 -0.80
CA LEU A 320 -0.22 -24.67 -1.68
C LEU A 320 -1.67 -24.92 -2.07
N ILE A 321 -2.54 -24.00 -1.71
CA ILE A 321 -3.95 -23.99 -2.07
C ILE A 321 -4.16 -22.79 -2.99
N THR A 322 -4.61 -23.02 -4.23
CA THR A 322 -4.90 -21.94 -5.17
C THR A 322 -6.41 -21.83 -5.37
N VAL A 323 -6.92 -20.60 -5.40
CA VAL A 323 -8.36 -20.32 -5.53
C VAL A 323 -8.64 -19.50 -6.77
N GLY A 324 -9.53 -19.99 -7.64
CA GLY A 324 -9.93 -19.32 -8.86
C GLY A 324 -9.23 -19.83 -10.12
N ALA A 325 -9.72 -19.38 -11.26
CA ALA A 325 -9.32 -19.89 -12.58
C ALA A 325 -7.85 -19.57 -12.91
N ARG A 326 -7.35 -18.39 -12.52
CA ARG A 326 -5.97 -17.97 -12.78
C ARG A 326 -4.99 -18.54 -11.74
N GLY A 327 -5.47 -18.90 -10.55
CA GLY A 327 -4.73 -19.59 -9.51
C GLY A 327 -4.07 -20.88 -10.00
N ARG A 328 -4.71 -21.57 -10.95
CA ARG A 328 -4.18 -22.77 -11.62
C ARG A 328 -2.81 -22.55 -12.26
N LEU A 329 -2.54 -21.34 -12.78
CA LEU A 329 -1.23 -20.98 -13.33
C LEU A 329 -0.13 -20.99 -12.25
N MET A 330 -0.47 -20.65 -11.00
CA MET A 330 0.47 -20.76 -9.87
C MET A 330 0.72 -22.23 -9.52
N ALA A 331 -0.34 -23.06 -9.48
CA ALA A 331 -0.24 -24.49 -9.23
C ALA A 331 0.63 -25.20 -10.29
N GLU A 332 0.40 -24.92 -11.58
CA GLU A 332 1.22 -25.43 -12.68
C GLU A 332 2.69 -25.01 -12.57
N ALA A 333 2.96 -23.76 -12.19
CA ALA A 333 4.32 -23.29 -11.99
C ALA A 333 5.00 -23.99 -10.80
N ALA A 334 4.29 -24.20 -9.69
CA ALA A 334 4.80 -24.95 -8.54
C ALA A 334 5.14 -26.40 -8.91
N ARG A 335 4.25 -27.09 -9.65
CA ARG A 335 4.52 -28.45 -10.17
C ARG A 335 5.77 -28.52 -11.03
N ARG A 336 5.96 -27.55 -11.94
CA ARG A 336 7.16 -27.48 -12.79
C ARG A 336 8.44 -27.26 -12.01
N MET A 337 8.37 -26.70 -10.81
CA MET A 337 9.50 -26.59 -9.87
C MET A 337 9.76 -27.87 -9.07
N GLY A 338 8.99 -28.94 -9.30
CA GLY A 338 9.10 -30.21 -8.58
C GLY A 338 8.33 -30.24 -7.26
N PHE A 339 7.45 -29.26 -7.00
CA PHE A 339 6.60 -29.28 -5.82
C PHE A 339 5.59 -30.42 -5.93
N SER A 340 5.45 -31.19 -4.84
CA SER A 340 4.71 -32.45 -4.88
C SER A 340 3.22 -32.21 -5.13
N ALA A 341 2.64 -32.98 -6.06
CA ALA A 341 1.27 -32.79 -6.49
C ALA A 341 0.24 -33.05 -5.37
N ASP A 342 0.55 -33.89 -4.39
CA ASP A 342 -0.27 -34.13 -3.19
C ASP A 342 -0.28 -32.96 -2.20
N LYS A 343 0.63 -31.99 -2.37
CA LYS A 343 0.72 -30.76 -1.58
C LYS A 343 0.11 -29.56 -2.29
N ILE A 344 -0.51 -29.77 -3.44
CA ILE A 344 -1.17 -28.73 -4.23
C ILE A 344 -2.66 -29.03 -4.29
N THR A 345 -3.48 -28.08 -3.89
CA THR A 345 -4.94 -28.16 -4.02
C THR A 345 -5.43 -26.97 -4.85
N GLU A 346 -6.16 -27.25 -5.92
CA GLU A 346 -6.76 -26.24 -6.78
C GLU A 346 -8.27 -26.21 -6.51
N LEU A 347 -8.78 -25.05 -6.14
CA LEU A 347 -10.18 -24.83 -5.79
C LEU A 347 -10.74 -23.73 -6.68
N ASP A 348 -12.03 -23.82 -7.00
CA ASP A 348 -12.63 -22.86 -7.94
C ASP A 348 -13.06 -21.56 -7.25
N ASP A 349 -13.42 -21.63 -5.96
CA ASP A 349 -13.99 -20.50 -5.23
C ASP A 349 -13.65 -20.52 -3.73
N THR A 350 -14.02 -19.41 -3.08
CA THR A 350 -13.78 -19.12 -1.67
C THR A 350 -14.54 -20.06 -0.73
N ASP A 351 -15.70 -20.57 -1.13
CA ASP A 351 -16.52 -21.46 -0.30
C ASP A 351 -15.88 -22.85 -0.23
N GLN A 352 -15.41 -23.38 -1.36
CA GLN A 352 -14.61 -24.61 -1.38
C GLN A 352 -13.32 -24.48 -0.55
N ALA A 353 -12.69 -23.31 -0.56
CA ALA A 353 -11.51 -23.04 0.25
C ALA A 353 -11.82 -23.09 1.75
N ILE A 354 -12.96 -22.55 2.19
CA ILE A 354 -13.40 -22.61 3.59
C ILE A 354 -13.60 -24.07 4.01
N ASP A 355 -14.40 -24.82 3.26
CA ASP A 355 -14.72 -26.23 3.58
C ASP A 355 -13.45 -27.09 3.68
N PHE A 356 -12.50 -26.88 2.77
CA PHE A 356 -11.22 -27.57 2.77
C PHE A 356 -10.35 -27.19 3.97
N LEU A 357 -10.21 -25.90 4.26
CA LEU A 357 -9.34 -25.39 5.33
C LEU A 357 -9.84 -25.77 6.71
N GLN A 358 -11.16 -25.80 6.95
CA GLN A 358 -11.75 -26.23 8.22
C GLN A 358 -11.33 -27.65 8.61
N GLN A 359 -11.15 -28.53 7.64
CA GLN A 359 -10.75 -29.93 7.86
C GLN A 359 -9.23 -30.12 7.86
N ARG A 360 -8.48 -29.13 7.34
CA ARG A 360 -7.06 -29.26 7.04
C ARG A 360 -6.16 -28.56 8.04
N LEU A 361 -6.54 -27.36 8.49
CA LEU A 361 -5.74 -26.54 9.39
C LEU A 361 -5.70 -27.13 10.80
N ARG A 362 -4.51 -27.16 11.39
CA ARG A 362 -4.25 -27.71 12.71
C ARG A 362 -3.39 -26.78 13.55
N ASN A 363 -3.35 -27.01 14.86
CA ASN A 363 -2.43 -26.31 15.75
C ASN A 363 -0.99 -26.46 15.25
N GLY A 364 -0.26 -25.33 15.19
CA GLY A 364 1.10 -25.25 14.65
C GLY A 364 1.18 -24.97 13.15
N ASP A 365 0.04 -24.87 12.45
CA ASP A 365 -0.01 -24.36 11.09
C ASP A 365 0.04 -22.82 11.10
N VAL A 366 0.72 -22.26 10.10
CA VAL A 366 0.66 -20.84 9.76
C VAL A 366 0.14 -20.72 8.33
N ALA A 367 -1.02 -20.11 8.17
CA ALA A 367 -1.74 -20.05 6.90
C ALA A 367 -1.83 -18.60 6.38
N LEU A 368 -1.22 -18.34 5.23
CA LEU A 368 -1.34 -17.06 4.53
C LEU A 368 -2.55 -17.07 3.59
N VAL A 369 -3.46 -16.12 3.75
CA VAL A 369 -4.62 -15.95 2.84
C VAL A 369 -4.45 -14.66 2.03
N LYS A 370 -4.38 -14.78 0.70
CA LYS A 370 -4.12 -13.63 -0.16
C LYS A 370 -4.70 -13.76 -1.56
N GLY A 371 -5.37 -12.72 -2.03
CA GLY A 371 -5.88 -12.63 -3.40
C GLY A 371 -6.27 -11.20 -3.78
N SER A 372 -6.72 -11.02 -5.02
CA SER A 372 -7.23 -9.73 -5.46
C SER A 372 -8.54 -9.39 -4.76
N ARG A 373 -8.86 -8.09 -4.65
CA ARG A 373 -10.11 -7.64 -4.00
C ARG A 373 -11.36 -8.32 -4.56
N GLY A 374 -11.39 -8.56 -5.88
CA GLY A 374 -12.50 -9.23 -6.55
C GLY A 374 -12.72 -10.69 -6.13
N MET A 375 -11.73 -11.34 -5.51
CA MET A 375 -11.82 -12.71 -5.01
C MET A 375 -12.52 -12.82 -3.65
N GLN A 376 -12.68 -11.69 -2.94
CA GLN A 376 -13.36 -11.62 -1.63
C GLN A 376 -12.82 -12.65 -0.61
N MET A 377 -11.50 -12.87 -0.60
CA MET A 377 -10.88 -13.90 0.24
C MET A 377 -10.94 -13.57 1.74
N GLU A 378 -11.31 -12.34 2.12
CA GLU A 378 -11.62 -12.00 3.52
C GLU A 378 -12.70 -12.91 4.12
N ARG A 379 -13.57 -13.50 3.28
CA ARG A 379 -14.58 -14.48 3.72
C ARG A 379 -13.94 -15.74 4.29
N ILE A 380 -12.78 -16.18 3.79
CA ILE A 380 -12.04 -17.32 4.35
C ILE A 380 -11.60 -17.00 5.76
N VAL A 381 -11.02 -15.81 5.96
CA VAL A 381 -10.53 -15.37 7.26
C VAL A 381 -11.69 -15.26 8.25
N ALA A 382 -12.76 -14.55 7.88
CA ALA A 382 -13.94 -14.37 8.73
C ALA A 382 -14.64 -15.69 9.10
N ALA A 383 -14.56 -16.72 8.24
CA ALA A 383 -15.17 -18.02 8.50
C ALA A 383 -14.31 -18.94 9.40
N LEU A 384 -13.00 -18.65 9.52
CA LEU A 384 -12.05 -19.49 10.25
C LEU A 384 -11.53 -18.84 11.53
N GLU A 385 -11.59 -17.51 11.63
CA GLU A 385 -11.18 -16.79 12.83
C GLU A 385 -12.10 -17.12 14.01
N THR A 386 -11.51 -17.31 15.18
CA THR A 386 -12.29 -17.41 16.41
C THR A 386 -12.74 -16.00 16.83
N ALA A 387 -14.02 -15.83 17.15
CA ALA A 387 -14.50 -14.60 17.76
C ALA A 387 -13.73 -14.36 19.07
N ALA A 388 -13.04 -13.22 19.16
CA ALA A 388 -12.25 -12.82 20.32
C ALA A 388 -13.11 -12.62 21.59
#